data_AF-A0A4Q9Q3W7-F1
#
_entry.id   AF-A0A4Q9Q3W7-F1
#
_cell.length_a   1.000
_cell.length_b   1.000
_cell.length_c   1.000
_cell.angle_alpha   90.00
_cell.angle_beta   90.00
_cell.angle_gamma   90.00
#
_symmetry.space_group_name_H-M   'P 1'
#
loop_
_entity.id
_entity.type
_entity.pdbx_description
1 polymer ?
#
loop_
_entity_poly.entity_id
_entity_poly.type
_entity_poly.pdbx_seq_one_letter_code
_entity_poly.pdbx_strand_id
1 'polypeptide(L)'
;MSSSGADDSVGSIIDLIASNFVQACGDYSVFVLICYDHFITFDREVNFFWKGKLTGAGILFFCNRYLGLVNYALQAFSLPSPTLKSCTITSQFITAVSVSIYLPWAVFSALRVYALSRWKSISIAVLLLSFGPILVNTILFFGISDITGAMDPILGCTILERPVNHLQDTLFIVFSRPSLILADCISLAVTMLCTHKTRNIHLAAQHQTLEQVLVRNGTKYFLLMLILNVLHLVFTVAPVEAIRFDQLASEIVTFEEP
;
A
#
# COMPACT_ATOMS: atom_id res chain seq x y z
N MET A 1 -36.64 -9.33 26.22
CA MET A 1 -35.47 -8.51 25.83
C MET A 1 -34.31 -9.40 25.38
N SER A 2 -34.51 -10.24 24.35
CA SER A 2 -33.48 -11.16 23.83
C SER A 2 -33.38 -11.16 22.29
N SER A 3 -34.21 -10.40 21.57
CA SER A 3 -34.17 -10.38 20.11
C SER A 3 -33.20 -9.34 19.53
N SER A 4 -32.90 -8.24 20.24
CA SER A 4 -32.05 -7.16 19.71
C SER A 4 -30.61 -7.63 19.43
N GLY A 5 -29.98 -8.40 20.33
CA GLY A 5 -28.61 -8.88 20.12
C GLY A 5 -28.46 -9.94 19.02
N ALA A 6 -29.53 -10.65 18.68
CA ALA A 6 -29.53 -11.62 17.57
C ALA A 6 -29.67 -10.91 16.21
N ASP A 7 -30.49 -9.87 16.15
CA ASP A 7 -30.67 -9.06 14.93
C ASP A 7 -29.39 -8.24 14.62
N ASP A 8 -28.72 -7.70 15.66
CA ASP A 8 -27.47 -6.95 15.53
C ASP A 8 -26.30 -7.83 15.01
N SER A 9 -26.24 -9.10 15.44
CA SER A 9 -25.20 -10.03 15.01
C SER A 9 -25.43 -10.56 13.59
N VAL A 10 -26.69 -10.76 13.19
CA VAL A 10 -27.03 -11.13 11.80
C VAL A 10 -26.74 -9.98 10.84
N GLY A 11 -27.08 -8.74 11.21
CA GLY A 11 -26.73 -7.55 10.41
C GLY A 11 -25.22 -7.42 10.17
N SER A 12 -24.43 -7.59 11.23
CA SER A 12 -22.95 -7.52 11.17
C SER A 12 -22.34 -8.57 10.22
N ILE A 13 -22.90 -9.78 10.19
CA ILE A 13 -22.44 -10.86 9.30
C ILE A 13 -22.78 -10.54 7.83
N ILE A 14 -23.97 -10.01 7.57
CA ILE A 14 -24.40 -9.64 6.21
C ILE A 14 -23.49 -8.54 5.66
N ASP A 15 -23.17 -7.52 6.46
CA ASP A 15 -22.27 -6.43 6.06
C ASP A 15 -20.86 -6.93 5.78
N LEU A 16 -20.35 -7.87 6.59
CA LEU A 16 -19.04 -8.49 6.38
C LEU A 16 -18.99 -9.27 5.05
N ILE A 17 -20.01 -10.08 4.76
CA ILE A 17 -20.10 -10.85 3.52
C ILE A 17 -20.19 -9.91 2.31
N ALA A 18 -21.01 -8.86 2.40
CA ALA A 18 -21.14 -7.87 1.33
C ALA A 18 -19.81 -7.15 1.05
N SER A 19 -19.11 -6.74 2.10
CA SER A 19 -17.78 -6.11 2.01
C SER A 19 -16.76 -7.03 1.33
N ASN A 20 -16.68 -8.30 1.78
CA ASN A 20 -15.76 -9.29 1.21
C ASN A 20 -16.08 -9.58 -0.26
N PHE A 21 -17.36 -9.64 -0.63
CA PHE A 21 -17.77 -9.85 -2.01
C PHE A 21 -17.35 -8.69 -2.92
N VAL A 22 -17.52 -7.44 -2.47
CA VAL A 22 -17.09 -6.26 -3.21
C VAL A 22 -15.57 -6.26 -3.40
N GLN A 23 -14.82 -6.59 -2.35
CA GLN A 23 -13.37 -6.69 -2.42
C GLN A 23 -12.92 -7.76 -3.42
N ALA A 24 -13.50 -8.97 -3.35
CA ALA A 24 -13.20 -10.05 -4.28
C ALA A 24 -13.46 -9.64 -5.74
N CYS A 25 -14.63 -9.03 -6.03
CA CYS A 25 -14.94 -8.51 -7.36
C CYS A 25 -13.89 -7.49 -7.85
N GLY A 26 -13.42 -6.62 -6.95
CA GLY A 26 -12.34 -5.68 -7.21
C GLY A 26 -11.02 -6.37 -7.55
N ASP A 27 -10.61 -7.36 -6.76
CA ASP A 27 -9.37 -8.11 -6.98
C ASP A 27 -9.38 -8.88 -8.30
N TYR A 28 -10.49 -9.53 -8.66
CA TYR A 28 -10.66 -10.17 -9.96
C TYR A 28 -10.55 -9.15 -11.11
N SER A 29 -11.18 -7.99 -10.97
CA SER A 29 -11.15 -6.94 -12.00
C SER A 29 -9.73 -6.42 -12.21
N VAL A 30 -9.01 -6.15 -11.12
CA VAL A 30 -7.61 -5.70 -11.18
C VAL A 30 -6.71 -6.79 -11.77
N PHE A 31 -6.89 -8.05 -11.36
CA PHE A 31 -6.14 -9.18 -11.90
C PHE A 31 -6.29 -9.31 -13.42
N VAL A 32 -7.53 -9.24 -13.93
CA VAL A 32 -7.81 -9.31 -15.37
C VAL A 32 -7.16 -8.15 -16.12
N LEU A 33 -7.25 -6.93 -15.59
CA LEU A 33 -6.62 -5.75 -16.20
C LEU A 33 -5.09 -5.87 -16.23
N ILE A 34 -4.48 -6.36 -15.16
CA ILE A 34 -3.04 -6.59 -15.09
C ILE A 34 -2.63 -7.67 -16.10
N CYS A 35 -3.36 -8.78 -16.19
CA CYS A 35 -3.10 -9.82 -17.18
C CYS A 35 -3.20 -9.29 -18.60
N TYR A 36 -4.24 -8.51 -18.89
CA TYR A 36 -4.42 -7.86 -20.18
C TYR A 36 -3.21 -6.97 -20.54
N ASP A 37 -2.76 -6.11 -19.61
CA ASP A 37 -1.56 -5.29 -19.81
C ASP A 37 -0.31 -6.14 -20.07
N HIS A 38 -0.15 -7.26 -19.34
CA HIS A 38 0.97 -8.17 -19.54
C HIS A 38 0.97 -8.76 -20.94
N PHE A 39 -0.18 -9.26 -21.43
CA PHE A 39 -0.29 -9.84 -22.76
C PHE A 39 0.06 -8.84 -23.87
N ILE A 40 -0.50 -7.63 -23.82
CA ILE A 40 -0.26 -6.63 -24.90
C ILE A 40 1.16 -6.04 -24.87
N THR A 41 1.85 -6.10 -23.72
CA THR A 41 3.21 -5.57 -23.57
C THR A 41 4.29 -6.66 -23.60
N PHE A 42 3.92 -7.94 -23.67
CA PHE A 42 4.84 -9.08 -23.63
C PHE A 42 5.87 -9.05 -24.76
N ASP A 43 5.47 -8.72 -25.99
CA ASP A 43 6.40 -8.63 -27.12
C ASP A 43 7.52 -7.61 -26.88
N ARG A 44 7.17 -6.48 -26.26
CA ARG A 44 8.14 -5.43 -25.91
C ARG A 44 9.04 -5.91 -24.77
N GLU A 45 8.46 -6.58 -23.78
CA GLU A 45 9.20 -7.14 -22.65
C GLU A 45 10.29 -8.12 -23.11
N VAL A 46 9.95 -9.07 -23.98
CA VAL A 46 10.91 -10.05 -24.50
C VAL A 46 12.02 -9.36 -25.31
N ASN A 47 11.65 -8.38 -26.13
CA ASN A 47 12.62 -7.70 -26.98
C ASN A 47 13.60 -6.80 -26.20
N PHE A 48 13.15 -6.12 -25.14
CA PHE A 48 13.99 -5.19 -24.39
C PHE A 48 14.70 -5.80 -23.18
N PHE A 49 14.06 -6.73 -22.46
CA PHE A 49 14.57 -7.24 -21.20
C PHE A 49 15.10 -8.67 -21.27
N TRP A 50 14.49 -9.54 -22.09
CA TRP A 50 14.86 -10.98 -22.11
C TRP A 50 16.03 -11.28 -23.04
N LYS A 51 16.15 -10.57 -24.17
CA LYS A 51 17.25 -10.79 -25.14
C LYS A 51 18.59 -10.16 -24.71
N GLY A 52 18.59 -9.33 -23.68
CA GLY A 52 19.77 -8.57 -23.22
C GLY A 52 20.41 -9.10 -21.95
N LYS A 53 21.45 -8.41 -21.46
CA LYS A 53 22.03 -8.66 -20.13
C LYS A 53 21.08 -8.14 -19.06
N LEU A 54 20.83 -8.95 -18.01
CA LEU A 54 20.02 -8.53 -16.87
C LEU A 54 20.73 -7.40 -16.11
N THR A 55 20.16 -6.19 -16.17
CA THR A 55 20.66 -5.01 -15.44
C THR A 55 19.84 -4.78 -14.17
N GLY A 56 20.34 -3.93 -13.26
CA GLY A 56 19.57 -3.57 -12.06
C GLY A 56 18.20 -2.94 -12.37
N ALA A 57 18.10 -2.15 -13.46
CA ALA A 57 16.83 -1.63 -13.94
C ALA A 57 15.88 -2.74 -14.44
N GLY A 58 16.43 -3.79 -15.07
CA GLY A 58 15.67 -4.98 -15.46
C GLY A 58 15.11 -5.74 -14.27
N ILE A 59 15.93 -5.98 -13.23
CA ILE A 59 15.47 -6.63 -11.99
C ILE A 59 14.34 -5.83 -11.35
N LEU A 60 14.50 -4.51 -11.21
CA LEU A 60 13.50 -3.64 -10.61
C LEU A 60 12.19 -3.63 -11.42
N PHE A 61 12.29 -3.63 -12.74
CA PHE A 61 11.15 -3.77 -13.64
C PHE A 61 10.41 -5.10 -13.42
N PHE A 62 11.14 -6.22 -13.41
CA PHE A 62 10.55 -7.54 -13.18
C PHE A 62 9.91 -7.66 -11.80
N CYS A 63 10.57 -7.18 -10.75
CA CYS A 63 10.00 -7.18 -9.40
C CYS A 63 8.68 -6.39 -9.37
N ASN A 64 8.65 -5.16 -9.87
CA ASN A 64 7.43 -4.35 -9.86
C ASN A 64 6.29 -5.01 -10.67
N ARG A 65 6.62 -5.57 -11.82
CA ARG A 65 5.64 -6.12 -12.77
C ARG A 65 5.05 -7.45 -12.28
N TYR A 66 5.90 -8.38 -11.88
CA TYR A 66 5.47 -9.73 -11.50
C TYR A 66 5.01 -9.84 -10.05
N LEU A 67 5.53 -9.02 -9.11
CA LEU A 67 4.99 -9.01 -7.73
C LEU A 67 3.52 -8.55 -7.72
N GLY A 68 3.19 -7.53 -8.52
CA GLY A 68 1.80 -7.10 -8.74
C GLY A 68 0.91 -8.24 -9.25
N LEU A 69 1.34 -8.90 -10.32
CA LEU A 69 0.61 -10.02 -10.91
C LEU A 69 0.38 -11.15 -9.91
N VAL A 70 1.42 -11.59 -9.21
CA VAL A 70 1.33 -12.67 -8.22
C VAL A 70 0.42 -12.28 -7.07
N ASN A 71 0.52 -11.05 -6.55
CA ASN A 71 -0.34 -10.58 -5.47
C ASN A 71 -1.81 -10.68 -5.82
N TYR A 72 -2.22 -10.07 -6.94
CA TYR A 72 -3.63 -10.07 -7.34
C TYR A 72 -4.12 -11.45 -7.79
N ALA A 73 -3.23 -12.31 -8.32
CA ALA A 73 -3.58 -13.70 -8.61
C ALA A 73 -3.91 -14.46 -7.31
N LEU A 74 -3.09 -14.29 -6.27
CA LEU A 74 -3.29 -14.96 -4.99
C LEU A 74 -4.57 -14.47 -4.28
N GLN A 75 -4.85 -13.17 -4.34
CA GLN A 75 -6.07 -12.60 -3.77
C GLN A 75 -7.33 -12.99 -4.54
N ALA A 76 -7.26 -13.06 -5.88
CA ALA A 76 -8.39 -13.44 -6.71
C ALA A 76 -8.78 -14.92 -6.51
N PHE A 77 -7.81 -15.84 -6.56
CA PHE A 77 -8.12 -17.26 -6.67
C PHE A 77 -8.09 -18.07 -5.36
N SER A 78 -7.65 -17.48 -4.23
CA SER A 78 -7.55 -18.12 -2.91
C SER A 78 -7.07 -19.59 -2.95
N LEU A 79 -5.80 -19.84 -2.64
CA LEU A 79 -5.25 -21.20 -2.72
C LEU A 79 -6.07 -22.21 -1.87
N PRO A 80 -6.59 -23.30 -2.47
CA PRO A 80 -7.39 -24.27 -1.76
C PRO A 80 -6.54 -24.91 -0.65
N SER A 81 -6.96 -24.71 0.60
CA SER A 81 -6.22 -25.15 1.77
C SER A 81 -6.97 -26.30 2.47
N PRO A 82 -6.41 -27.52 2.51
CA PRO A 82 -7.10 -28.68 3.09
C PRO A 82 -7.12 -28.66 4.62
N THR A 83 -6.24 -27.87 5.26
CA THR A 83 -6.11 -27.82 6.72
C THR A 83 -5.96 -26.38 7.21
N LEU A 84 -6.35 -26.13 8.47
CA LEU A 84 -6.20 -24.82 9.13
C LEU A 84 -4.73 -24.36 9.13
N LYS A 85 -3.78 -25.28 9.33
CA LYS A 85 -2.35 -24.97 9.30
C LYS A 85 -1.88 -24.53 7.90
N SER A 86 -2.32 -25.24 6.85
CA SER A 86 -2.04 -24.86 5.46
C SER A 86 -2.65 -23.50 5.12
N CYS A 87 -3.84 -23.21 5.63
CA CYS A 87 -4.49 -21.91 5.45
C CYS A 87 -3.71 -20.79 6.14
N THR A 88 -3.29 -20.95 7.40
CA THR A 88 -2.43 -19.96 8.07
C THR A 88 -1.14 -19.67 7.30
N ILE A 89 -0.45 -20.71 6.81
CA ILE A 89 0.77 -20.53 6.01
C ILE A 89 0.46 -19.77 4.71
N THR A 90 -0.65 -20.11 4.06
CA THR A 90 -1.11 -19.43 2.85
C THR A 90 -1.41 -17.96 3.11
N SER A 91 -2.18 -17.63 4.16
CA SER A 91 -2.48 -16.26 4.54
C SER A 91 -1.21 -15.45 4.85
N GLN A 92 -0.27 -16.04 5.59
CA GLN A 92 1.03 -15.43 5.86
C GLN A 92 1.82 -15.15 4.57
N PHE A 93 1.81 -16.10 3.63
CA PHE A 93 2.47 -15.94 2.34
C PHE A 93 1.83 -14.83 1.50
N ILE A 94 0.49 -14.78 1.44
CA ILE A 94 -0.25 -13.74 0.73
C ILE A 94 0.13 -12.37 1.31
N THR A 95 0.07 -12.20 2.63
CA THR A 95 0.44 -10.92 3.27
C THR A 95 1.89 -10.54 3.02
N ALA A 96 2.83 -11.51 3.03
CA ALA A 96 4.23 -11.24 2.72
C ALA A 96 4.41 -10.72 1.29
N VAL A 97 3.69 -11.30 0.32
CA VAL A 97 3.70 -10.83 -1.07
C VAL A 97 3.08 -9.42 -1.17
N SER A 98 1.96 -9.17 -0.49
CA SER A 98 1.32 -7.84 -0.44
C SER A 98 2.27 -6.76 0.10
N VAL A 99 3.00 -7.06 1.17
CA VAL A 99 3.99 -6.13 1.74
C VAL A 99 5.20 -5.94 0.81
N SER A 100 5.58 -6.98 0.07
CA SER A 100 6.73 -6.93 -0.85
C SER A 100 6.52 -6.00 -2.05
N ILE A 101 5.26 -5.72 -2.44
CA ILE A 101 4.93 -4.78 -3.52
C ILE A 101 5.46 -3.36 -3.26
N TYR A 102 5.56 -2.95 -1.99
CA TYR A 102 6.04 -1.62 -1.63
C TYR A 102 7.55 -1.45 -1.85
N LEU A 103 8.32 -2.55 -1.90
CA LEU A 103 9.78 -2.50 -2.07
C LEU A 103 10.19 -1.87 -3.41
N PRO A 104 9.68 -2.32 -4.58
CA PRO A 104 9.95 -1.64 -5.85
C PRO A 104 9.60 -0.16 -5.82
N TRP A 105 8.47 0.23 -5.21
CA TRP A 105 8.02 1.61 -5.16
C TRP A 105 8.96 2.50 -4.34
N ALA A 106 9.39 2.01 -3.17
CA ALA A 106 10.37 2.70 -2.32
C ALA A 106 11.71 2.90 -3.06
N VAL A 107 12.19 1.85 -3.73
CA VAL A 107 13.44 1.90 -4.51
C VAL A 107 13.31 2.88 -5.69
N PHE A 108 12.19 2.86 -6.42
CA PHE A 108 11.93 3.80 -7.50
C PHE A 108 11.91 5.26 -7.02
N SER A 109 11.26 5.53 -5.88
CA SER A 109 11.23 6.88 -5.29
C SER A 109 12.63 7.36 -4.92
N ALA A 110 13.42 6.50 -4.26
CA ALA A 110 14.80 6.83 -3.88
C ALA A 110 15.73 7.04 -5.08
N LEU A 111 15.63 6.18 -6.12
CA LEU A 111 16.43 6.30 -7.34
C LEU A 111 16.12 7.58 -8.12
N ARG A 112 14.84 7.98 -8.16
CA ARG A 112 14.44 9.26 -8.76
C ARG A 112 15.14 10.43 -8.08
N VAL A 113 15.12 10.46 -6.75
CA VAL A 113 15.77 11.51 -5.95
C VAL A 113 17.28 11.48 -6.13
N TYR A 114 17.89 10.31 -6.23
CA TYR A 114 19.31 10.14 -6.52
C TYR A 114 19.71 10.74 -7.88
N ALA A 115 18.94 10.42 -8.92
CA ALA A 115 19.17 10.90 -10.27
C ALA A 115 19.05 12.43 -10.38
N LEU A 116 18.09 13.04 -9.67
CA LEU A 116 17.80 14.48 -9.77
C LEU A 116 18.65 15.36 -8.83
N SER A 117 18.89 14.93 -7.58
CA SER A 117 19.56 15.78 -6.59
C SER A 117 21.09 15.68 -6.62
N ARG A 118 21.65 14.62 -7.24
CA ARG A 118 23.07 14.19 -7.11
C ARG A 118 23.54 13.94 -5.66
N TRP A 119 22.74 14.26 -4.64
CA TRP A 119 23.09 14.19 -3.23
C TRP A 119 22.62 12.86 -2.65
N LYS A 120 23.57 11.96 -2.41
CA LYS A 120 23.29 10.59 -1.97
C LYS A 120 22.50 10.54 -0.65
N SER A 121 22.76 11.48 0.26
CA SER A 121 22.14 11.53 1.58
C SER A 121 20.62 11.71 1.52
N ILE A 122 20.11 12.54 0.60
CA ILE A 122 18.65 12.76 0.48
C ILE A 122 17.98 11.51 -0.09
N SER A 123 18.59 10.86 -1.07
CA SER A 123 18.09 9.60 -1.62
C SER A 123 18.04 8.48 -0.58
N ILE A 124 19.10 8.35 0.24
CA ILE A 124 19.13 7.38 1.34
C ILE A 124 18.07 7.70 2.39
N ALA A 125 17.88 8.98 2.73
CA ALA A 125 16.83 9.39 3.66
C ALA A 125 15.44 9.00 3.13
N VAL A 126 15.14 9.27 1.86
CA VAL A 126 13.86 8.87 1.22
C VAL A 126 13.69 7.35 1.22
N LEU A 127 14.76 6.60 0.96
CA LEU A 127 14.71 5.13 1.00
C LEU A 127 14.38 4.63 2.41
N LEU A 128 15.12 5.07 3.44
CA LEU A 128 14.91 4.67 4.83
C LEU A 128 13.50 5.02 5.30
N LEU A 129 13.03 6.19 4.93
CA LEU A 129 11.73 6.70 5.32
C LEU A 129 10.58 5.96 4.61
N SER A 130 10.78 5.54 3.35
CA SER A 130 9.84 4.68 2.61
C SER A 130 9.88 3.21 3.07
N PHE A 131 10.99 2.76 3.67
CA PHE A 131 11.12 1.43 4.26
C PHE A 131 10.44 1.32 5.64
N GLY A 132 10.24 2.43 6.33
CA GLY A 132 9.60 2.49 7.65
C GLY A 132 8.26 1.74 7.71
N PRO A 133 7.28 2.03 6.83
CA PRO A 133 5.99 1.33 6.81
C PRO A 133 6.14 -0.17 6.54
N ILE A 134 7.06 -0.57 5.65
CA ILE A 134 7.31 -1.97 5.32
C ILE A 134 7.78 -2.73 6.56
N LEU A 135 8.73 -2.15 7.30
CA LEU A 135 9.27 -2.73 8.51
C LEU A 135 8.20 -2.83 9.61
N VAL A 136 7.45 -1.76 9.84
CA VAL A 136 6.38 -1.72 10.84
C VAL A 136 5.30 -2.76 10.53
N ASN A 137 4.82 -2.81 9.29
CA ASN A 137 3.82 -3.80 8.87
C ASN A 137 4.34 -5.23 9.02
N THR A 138 5.61 -5.49 8.70
CA THR A 138 6.20 -6.83 8.87
C THR A 138 6.26 -7.24 10.35
N ILE A 139 6.69 -6.33 11.23
CA ILE A 139 6.76 -6.59 12.67
C ILE A 139 5.35 -6.82 13.25
N LEU A 140 4.37 -6.03 12.81
CA LEU A 140 3.00 -6.17 13.26
C LEU A 140 2.42 -7.52 12.87
N PHE A 141 2.43 -7.83 11.58
CA PHE A 141 1.77 -9.02 11.02
C PHE A 141 2.44 -10.35 11.41
N PHE A 142 3.78 -10.38 11.49
CA PHE A 142 4.53 -11.62 11.74
C PHE A 142 5.12 -11.73 13.15
N GLY A 143 5.00 -10.68 13.97
CA GLY A 143 5.59 -10.64 15.30
C GLY A 143 4.59 -10.39 16.42
N ILE A 144 3.67 -9.43 16.26
CA ILE A 144 2.80 -8.97 17.36
C ILE A 144 1.36 -9.49 17.20
N SER A 145 0.74 -9.27 16.04
CA SER A 145 -0.67 -9.58 15.79
C SER A 145 -0.91 -11.02 15.35
N ASP A 146 0.14 -11.80 15.11
CA ASP A 146 0.12 -13.20 14.62
C ASP A 146 -1.01 -13.48 13.62
N ILE A 147 -0.75 -13.33 12.33
CA ILE A 147 -1.74 -13.68 11.30
C ILE A 147 -2.09 -15.16 11.37
N THR A 148 -3.39 -15.44 11.48
CA THR A 148 -3.96 -16.79 11.39
C THR A 148 -4.94 -16.88 10.24
N GLY A 149 -5.12 -18.08 9.69
CA GLY A 149 -6.15 -18.33 8.68
C GLY A 149 -7.43 -18.85 9.32
N ALA A 150 -8.60 -18.46 8.79
CA ALA A 150 -9.86 -19.16 9.03
C ALA A 150 -10.41 -19.77 7.74
N MET A 151 -11.21 -20.81 7.90
CA MET A 151 -11.94 -21.43 6.80
C MET A 151 -13.33 -20.79 6.71
N ASP A 152 -13.55 -20.00 5.67
CA ASP A 152 -14.84 -19.50 5.26
C ASP A 152 -15.47 -20.45 4.21
N PRO A 153 -16.74 -20.84 4.38
CA PRO A 153 -17.41 -21.79 3.48
C PRO A 153 -17.65 -21.25 2.06
N ILE A 154 -17.62 -19.93 1.85
CA ILE A 154 -17.89 -19.27 0.56
C ILE A 154 -16.58 -18.82 -0.09
N LEU A 155 -15.69 -18.21 0.68
CA LEU A 155 -14.47 -17.55 0.19
C LEU A 155 -13.20 -18.41 0.36
N GLY A 156 -13.29 -19.53 1.08
CA GLY A 156 -12.16 -20.40 1.36
C GLY A 156 -11.30 -19.89 2.51
N CYS A 157 -9.98 -19.88 2.34
CA CYS A 157 -9.06 -19.44 3.39
C CYS A 157 -9.04 -17.91 3.51
N THR A 158 -9.50 -17.37 4.63
CA THR A 158 -9.52 -15.93 4.92
C THR A 158 -8.46 -15.56 5.97
N ILE A 159 -8.03 -14.29 5.94
CA ILE A 159 -7.04 -13.75 6.86
C ILE A 159 -7.75 -13.29 8.14
N LEU A 160 -7.34 -13.82 9.28
CA LEU A 160 -7.77 -13.38 10.61
C LEU A 160 -6.61 -12.68 11.31
N GLU A 161 -6.82 -11.39 11.54
CA GLU A 161 -5.95 -10.57 12.39
C GLU A 161 -6.42 -10.69 13.83
N ARG A 162 -5.50 -10.98 14.75
CA ARG A 162 -5.85 -10.94 16.18
C ARG A 162 -5.88 -9.48 16.63
N PRO A 163 -6.88 -9.11 17.46
CA PRO A 163 -6.93 -7.77 18.02
C PRO A 163 -5.68 -7.52 18.87
N VAL A 164 -4.90 -6.51 18.53
CA VAL A 164 -3.85 -6.00 19.41
C VAL A 164 -4.41 -4.90 20.29
N ASN A 165 -3.64 -4.51 21.32
CA ASN A 165 -4.06 -3.45 22.22
C ASN A 165 -4.20 -2.13 21.44
N HIS A 166 -5.29 -1.37 21.67
CA HIS A 166 -5.56 -0.09 20.98
C HIS A 166 -4.38 0.91 21.00
N LEU A 167 -3.58 0.90 22.07
CA LEU A 167 -2.37 1.72 22.20
C LEU A 167 -1.28 1.34 21.19
N GLN A 168 -1.12 0.05 20.89
CA GLN A 168 -0.11 -0.44 19.94
C GLN A 168 -0.51 -0.05 18.51
N ASP A 169 -1.74 -0.32 18.09
CA ASP A 169 -2.24 0.07 16.77
C ASP A 169 -2.11 1.58 16.52
N THR A 170 -2.51 2.38 17.51
CA THR A 170 -2.46 3.84 17.40
C THR A 170 -1.02 4.34 17.24
N LEU A 171 -0.08 3.84 18.06
CA LEU A 171 1.33 4.23 17.94
C LEU A 171 1.91 3.84 16.58
N PHE A 172 1.59 2.65 16.07
CA PHE A 172 2.12 2.19 14.78
C PHE A 172 1.57 2.96 13.58
N ILE A 173 0.28 3.31 13.58
CA ILE A 173 -0.32 4.17 12.56
C ILE A 173 0.35 5.55 12.58
N VAL A 174 0.58 6.10 13.78
CA VAL A 174 1.20 7.43 13.96
C VAL A 174 2.68 7.45 13.56
N PHE A 175 3.43 6.34 13.65
CA PHE A 175 4.83 6.31 13.20
C PHE A 175 5.00 5.95 11.73
N SER A 176 4.25 4.96 11.23
CA SER A 176 4.40 4.48 9.86
C SER A 176 3.89 5.49 8.83
N ARG A 177 2.73 6.10 9.04
CA ARG A 177 2.06 6.92 8.02
C ARG A 177 2.76 8.26 7.76
N PRO A 178 3.20 9.03 8.78
CA PRO A 178 3.90 10.29 8.55
C PRO A 178 5.26 10.10 7.89
N SER A 179 5.93 8.95 8.12
CA SER A 179 7.19 8.64 7.45
C SER A 179 6.99 8.57 5.93
N LEU A 180 5.99 7.84 5.46
CA LEU A 180 5.70 7.74 4.02
C LEU A 180 5.31 9.09 3.41
N ILE A 181 4.47 9.86 4.09
CA ILE A 181 4.07 11.20 3.64
C ILE A 181 5.28 12.12 3.53
N LEU A 182 6.15 12.10 4.53
CA LEU A 182 7.37 12.91 4.52
C LEU A 182 8.32 12.45 3.39
N ALA A 183 8.40 11.15 3.10
CA ALA A 183 9.18 10.64 1.97
C ALA A 183 8.65 11.15 0.62
N ASP A 184 7.34 11.14 0.44
CA ASP A 184 6.67 11.66 -0.76
C ASP A 184 6.84 13.18 -0.89
N CYS A 185 6.69 13.92 0.20
CA CYS A 185 6.93 15.36 0.25
C CYS A 185 8.37 15.72 -0.15
N ILE A 186 9.36 15.01 0.39
CA ILE A 186 10.77 15.22 0.03
C ILE A 186 11.00 14.90 -1.46
N SER A 187 10.48 13.77 -1.93
CA SER A 187 10.63 13.34 -3.33
C SER A 187 10.01 14.35 -4.31
N LEU A 188 8.82 14.86 -3.97
CA LEU A 188 8.13 15.90 -4.73
C LEU A 188 8.89 17.23 -4.69
N ALA A 189 9.32 17.68 -3.51
CA ALA A 189 10.06 18.93 -3.35
C ALA A 189 11.37 18.92 -4.16
N VAL A 190 12.18 17.87 -4.05
CA VAL A 190 13.41 17.70 -4.83
C VAL A 190 13.11 17.71 -6.32
N THR A 191 12.07 16.99 -6.74
CA THR A 191 11.66 16.96 -8.14
C THR A 191 11.30 18.36 -8.64
N MET A 192 10.48 19.11 -7.89
CA MET A 192 10.03 20.43 -8.30
C MET A 192 11.18 21.43 -8.36
N LEU A 193 12.08 21.42 -7.37
CA LEU A 193 13.25 22.31 -7.33
C LEU A 193 14.20 22.05 -8.50
N CYS A 194 14.53 20.78 -8.76
CA CYS A 194 15.39 20.43 -9.90
C CYS A 194 14.72 20.74 -11.24
N THR A 195 13.43 20.44 -11.39
CA THR A 195 12.67 20.75 -12.62
C THR A 195 12.61 22.26 -12.86
N HIS A 196 12.40 23.06 -11.81
CA HIS A 196 12.33 24.52 -11.92
C HIS A 196 13.70 25.11 -12.32
N LYS A 197 14.79 24.62 -11.73
CA LYS A 197 16.16 25.04 -12.09
C LYS A 197 16.48 24.72 -13.55
N THR A 198 16.14 23.52 -14.02
CA THR A 198 16.34 23.11 -15.41
C THR A 198 15.45 23.89 -16.37
N ARG A 199 14.20 24.19 -15.99
CA ARG A 199 13.27 25.00 -16.80
C ARG A 199 13.81 26.42 -17.02
N ASN A 200 14.39 27.05 -16.00
CA ASN A 200 14.96 28.40 -16.15
C ASN A 200 16.17 28.42 -17.11
N ILE A 201 16.93 27.34 -17.18
CA ILE A 201 18.06 27.19 -18.11
C ILE A 201 17.57 26.92 -19.54
N HIS A 202 16.52 26.11 -19.70
CA HIS A 202 15.98 25.74 -21.01
C HIS A 202 14.94 26.71 -21.59
N LEU A 203 14.33 27.61 -20.81
CA LEU A 203 13.59 28.73 -21.39
C LEU A 203 14.51 29.66 -22.19
N ALA A 204 15.83 29.58 -21.99
CA ALA A 204 16.85 30.19 -22.85
C ALA A 204 17.28 29.30 -24.04
N ALA A 205 16.85 28.03 -24.11
CA ALA A 205 17.23 27.08 -25.17
C ALA A 205 15.98 26.35 -25.74
N GLN A 206 15.60 26.73 -26.97
CA GLN A 206 14.33 26.46 -27.66
C GLN A 206 13.88 24.99 -27.84
N HIS A 207 14.62 23.98 -27.36
CA HIS A 207 14.29 22.56 -27.55
C HIS A 207 13.94 21.86 -26.22
N GLN A 208 12.75 21.26 -26.16
CA GLN A 208 12.34 20.37 -25.06
C GLN A 208 12.87 18.95 -25.29
N THR A 209 13.59 18.41 -24.32
CA THR A 209 14.14 17.04 -24.37
C THR A 209 13.13 16.02 -23.82
N LEU A 210 13.23 14.77 -24.27
CA LEU A 210 12.40 13.64 -23.80
C LEU A 210 12.41 13.49 -22.27
N GLU A 211 13.56 13.75 -21.66
CA GLU A 211 13.77 13.73 -20.22
C GLU A 211 12.87 14.73 -19.48
N GLN A 212 12.67 15.94 -20.01
CA GLN A 212 11.78 16.94 -19.41
C GLN A 212 10.31 16.52 -19.45
N VAL A 213 9.86 15.90 -20.55
CA VAL A 213 8.47 15.40 -20.66
C VAL A 213 8.23 14.26 -19.68
N LEU A 214 9.20 13.35 -19.54
CA LEU A 214 9.14 12.23 -18.60
C LEU A 214 9.08 12.73 -17.15
N VAL A 215 9.92 13.71 -16.78
CA VAL A 215 9.93 14.31 -15.44
C VAL A 215 8.63 15.07 -15.17
N ARG A 216 8.09 15.81 -16.15
CA ARG A 216 6.81 16.54 -16.02
C ARG A 216 5.63 15.61 -15.79
N ASN A 217 5.57 14.49 -16.52
CA ASN A 217 4.52 13.49 -16.32
C ASN A 217 4.69 12.77 -14.98
N GLY A 218 5.93 12.48 -14.57
CA GLY A 218 6.24 11.88 -13.28
C GLY A 218 5.88 12.76 -12.07
N THR A 219 5.83 14.09 -12.19
CA THR A 219 5.43 14.98 -11.07
C THR A 219 3.93 14.89 -10.78
N LYS A 220 3.09 14.75 -11.80
CA LYS A 220 1.63 14.63 -11.62
C LYS A 220 1.26 13.37 -10.84
N TYR A 221 1.91 12.25 -11.16
CA TYR A 221 1.70 11.00 -10.45
C TYR A 221 2.03 11.12 -8.96
N PHE A 222 3.16 11.75 -8.62
CA PHE A 222 3.55 11.90 -7.21
C PHE A 222 2.68 12.88 -6.44
N LEU A 223 2.21 13.95 -7.09
CA LEU A 223 1.22 14.84 -6.49
C LEU A 223 -0.09 14.08 -6.19
N LEU A 224 -0.56 13.25 -7.13
CA LEU A 224 -1.73 12.42 -6.93
C LEU A 224 -1.51 11.41 -5.79
N MET A 225 -0.37 10.71 -5.76
CA MET A 225 -0.04 9.77 -4.68
C MET A 225 0.03 10.46 -3.32
N LEU A 226 0.60 11.66 -3.24
CA LEU A 226 0.62 12.46 -2.01
C LEU A 226 -0.80 12.80 -1.53
N ILE A 227 -1.67 13.26 -2.45
CA ILE A 227 -3.08 13.55 -2.12
C ILE A 227 -3.77 12.28 -1.63
N LEU A 228 -3.59 11.15 -2.31
CA LEU A 228 -4.17 9.86 -1.91
C LEU A 228 -3.66 9.42 -0.53
N ASN A 229 -2.36 9.55 -0.25
CA ASN A 229 -1.76 9.19 1.03
C ASN A 229 -2.26 10.09 2.18
N VAL A 230 -2.45 11.39 1.91
CA VAL A 230 -3.04 12.33 2.89
C VAL A 230 -4.51 12.00 3.13
N LEU A 231 -5.30 11.78 2.08
CA LEU A 231 -6.71 11.39 2.21
C LEU A 231 -6.85 10.08 2.99
N HIS A 232 -6.02 9.08 2.67
CA HIS A 232 -5.99 7.82 3.41
C HIS A 232 -5.68 8.05 4.90
N LEU A 233 -4.70 8.88 5.23
CA LEU A 233 -4.40 9.21 6.63
C LEU A 233 -5.58 9.86 7.32
N VAL A 234 -6.19 10.87 6.70
CA VAL A 234 -7.35 11.59 7.25
C VAL A 234 -8.51 10.63 7.50
N PHE A 235 -8.83 9.75 6.54
CA PHE A 235 -9.88 8.74 6.72
C PHE A 235 -9.53 7.65 7.73
N THR A 236 -8.25 7.40 7.99
CA THR A 236 -7.82 6.44 9.03
C THR A 236 -7.86 7.06 10.42
N VAL A 237 -7.54 8.35 10.56
CA VAL A 237 -7.45 9.05 11.85
C VAL A 237 -8.79 9.62 12.30
N ALA A 238 -9.63 10.11 11.37
CA ALA A 238 -10.94 10.69 11.70
C ALA A 238 -11.86 9.74 12.50
N PRO A 239 -11.95 8.42 12.20
CA PRO A 239 -12.73 7.48 13.01
C PRO A 239 -12.10 7.25 14.39
N VAL A 240 -10.77 7.22 14.48
CA VAL A 240 -10.04 7.04 15.76
C VAL A 240 -10.27 8.24 16.67
N GLU A 241 -10.26 9.46 16.13
CA GLU A 241 -10.61 10.66 16.89
C GLU A 241 -12.07 10.64 17.33
N ALA A 242 -13.02 10.24 16.47
CA ALA A 242 -14.42 10.10 16.84
C ALA A 242 -14.62 9.11 18.00
N ILE A 243 -13.97 7.95 17.96
CA ILE A 243 -14.01 6.95 19.05
C ILE A 243 -13.38 7.51 20.33
N ARG A 244 -12.27 8.26 20.22
CA ARG A 244 -11.60 8.87 21.37
C ARG A 244 -12.44 9.99 21.98
N PHE A 245 -13.15 10.78 21.15
CA PHE A 245 -14.12 11.78 21.62
C PHE A 245 -15.31 11.13 22.32
N ASP A 246 -15.83 10.01 21.82
CA ASP A 246 -16.88 9.25 22.51
C ASP A 246 -16.40 8.68 23.86
N GLN A 247 -15.15 8.20 23.95
CA GLN A 247 -14.58 7.75 25.21
C GLN A 247 -14.30 8.90 26.20
N LEU A 248 -13.82 10.06 25.72
CA LEU A 248 -13.65 11.27 26.51
C LEU A 248 -14.99 11.87 26.96
N ALA A 249 -16.04 11.77 26.13
CA ALA A 249 -17.40 12.14 26.51
C ALA A 249 -18.01 11.13 27.52
N SER A 250 -17.63 9.85 27.43
CA SER A 250 -18.04 8.81 28.39
C SER A 250 -17.34 8.93 29.75
N GLU A 251 -16.24 9.66 29.87
CA GLU A 251 -15.59 9.99 31.16
C GLU A 251 -16.13 11.29 31.79
N ILE A 252 -16.95 12.07 31.06
CA ILE A 252 -17.59 13.30 31.56
C ILE A 252 -19.11 13.22 31.32
N VAL A 253 -19.78 12.21 31.88
CA VAL A 253 -21.15 12.38 32.39
C VAL A 253 -21.37 11.45 33.59
N THR A 254 -20.87 11.83 34.76
CA THR A 254 -21.54 11.49 36.02
C THR A 254 -22.15 12.75 36.61
N PHE A 255 -23.43 12.61 37.03
CA PHE A 255 -24.33 13.56 37.71
C PHE A 255 -24.99 14.60 36.77
N GLU A 256 -26.31 14.78 36.73
CA GLU A 256 -27.36 14.53 37.73
C GLU A 256 -28.74 14.39 37.02
N GLU A 257 -29.58 13.48 37.53
CA GLU A 257 -31.04 13.40 37.31
C GLU A 257 -31.75 14.64 37.90
N PRO A 258 -33.03 14.95 37.57
CA PRO A 258 -34.14 14.03 37.25
C PRO A 258 -34.81 14.20 35.88
#